data_AF-A0A2I0PRR4-F1
#
_entry.id   AF-A0A2I0PRR4-F1
#
_cell.length_a   1.000
_cell.length_b   1.000
_cell.length_c   1.000
_cell.angle_alpha   90.00
_cell.angle_beta   90.00
_cell.angle_gamma   90.00
#
_symmetry.space_group_name_H-M   'P 1'
#
loop_
_entity.id
_entity.type
_entity.pdbx_description
1 polymer ?
#
loop_
_entity_poly.entity_id
_entity_poly.type
_entity_poly.pdbx_seq_one_letter_code
_entity_poly.pdbx_strand_id
1 'polypeptide(L)'
;MTLPDGVINYYDSKVLQGFNDNLIAVDLIAKGADLPPGTGTITRTTVDRLDTKAKRGYRVRTVPRETAERGQKTVTVVEHVHGFDMHRKELQAYERQGTSALNGADAANSGRIVAESLDDIILNGDANQGVKGIFADAGKTAYAVPAGYEWNKATTRNPADNVIDALEAFEADGLYTARKLTLSPSAYRLAFKKDHSGGRFIDDIAALLPGGMNSIAKTNRIGRANGLISDFGEQIAERNVEEDINTLDFPITRDSMYPFNVETYQTTDIHKLEAFMQLNNLISSP
;
A
#
# COMPACT_ATOMS: atom_id res chain seq x y z
N MET A 1 34.96 -14.72 6.44
CA MET A 1 35.46 -13.45 7.01
C MET A 1 34.23 -12.60 7.22
N THR A 2 33.91 -12.27 8.46
CA THR A 2 32.73 -11.47 8.80
C THR A 2 32.97 -10.02 8.39
N LEU A 3 31.97 -9.36 7.84
CA LEU A 3 32.08 -7.95 7.47
C LEU A 3 32.12 -7.06 8.74
N PRO A 4 32.80 -5.90 8.70
CA PRO A 4 32.75 -4.96 9.81
C PRO A 4 31.34 -4.40 10.00
N ASP A 5 30.88 -4.27 11.24
CA ASP A 5 29.54 -3.73 11.57
C ASP A 5 29.27 -2.36 10.93
N GLY A 6 30.30 -1.51 10.78
CA GLY A 6 30.18 -0.21 10.12
C GLY A 6 29.81 -0.28 8.63
N VAL A 7 30.17 -1.38 7.95
CA VAL A 7 29.79 -1.64 6.56
C VAL A 7 28.33 -2.09 6.50
N ILE A 8 27.93 -3.02 7.38
CA ILE A 8 26.56 -3.54 7.47
C ILE A 8 25.59 -2.40 7.77
N ASN A 9 25.83 -1.64 8.84
CA ASN A 9 25.01 -0.50 9.24
C ASN A 9 24.90 0.57 8.14
N TYR A 10 25.95 0.76 7.34
CA TYR A 10 25.91 1.68 6.21
C TYR A 10 24.95 1.20 5.14
N TYR A 11 25.07 -0.05 4.69
CA TYR A 11 24.17 -0.60 3.67
C TYR A 11 22.73 -0.71 4.18
N ASP A 12 22.51 -1.12 5.43
CA ASP A 12 21.18 -1.12 6.06
C ASP A 12 20.52 0.27 5.99
N SER A 13 21.27 1.31 6.34
CA SER A 13 20.74 2.68 6.25
C SER A 13 20.35 3.08 4.83
N LYS A 14 21.05 2.55 3.81
CA LYS A 14 20.79 2.83 2.40
C LYS A 14 19.61 2.03 1.87
N VAL A 15 19.50 0.76 2.28
CA VAL A 15 18.32 -0.08 2.03
C VAL A 15 17.08 0.58 2.63
N LEU A 16 17.12 0.95 3.91
CA LEU A 16 16.01 1.62 4.59
C LEU A 16 15.63 2.94 3.94
N GLN A 17 16.61 3.74 3.50
CA GLN A 17 16.35 4.96 2.74
C GLN A 17 15.59 4.65 1.45
N GLY A 18 16.09 3.72 0.63
CA GLY A 18 15.44 3.32 -0.61
C GLY A 18 14.05 2.71 -0.42
N PHE A 19 13.86 1.95 0.65
CA PHE A 19 12.58 1.32 0.98
C PHE A 19 11.55 2.38 1.44
N ASN A 20 11.87 3.17 2.46
CA ASN A 20 10.94 4.14 3.04
C ASN A 20 10.58 5.30 2.10
N ASP A 21 11.50 5.74 1.24
CA ASP A 21 11.24 6.83 0.29
C ASP A 21 10.24 6.43 -0.82
N ASN A 22 10.02 5.12 -1.04
CA ASN A 22 9.22 4.60 -2.14
C ASN A 22 7.99 3.80 -1.71
N LEU A 23 7.91 3.35 -0.45
CA LEU A 23 6.80 2.58 0.08
C LEU A 23 5.62 3.48 0.46
N ILE A 24 4.45 3.27 -0.15
CA ILE A 24 3.28 4.13 0.04
C ILE A 24 2.05 3.33 0.47
N ALA A 25 1.88 2.12 -0.06
CA ALA A 25 0.66 1.35 0.12
C ALA A 25 0.45 0.88 1.58
N VAL A 26 1.53 0.82 2.37
CA VAL A 26 1.44 0.52 3.82
C VAL A 26 0.65 1.56 4.62
N ASP A 27 0.47 2.78 4.10
CA ASP A 27 -0.34 3.83 4.72
C ASP A 27 -1.82 3.75 4.33
N LEU A 28 -2.17 2.84 3.41
CA LEU A 28 -3.51 2.60 2.88
C LEU A 28 -4.19 1.38 3.50
N ILE A 29 -3.42 0.55 4.21
CA ILE A 29 -3.88 -0.65 4.90
C ILE A 29 -3.40 -0.65 6.34
N ALA A 30 -4.21 -1.13 7.28
CA ALA A 30 -3.82 -1.13 8.69
C ALA A 30 -2.71 -2.16 8.93
N LYS A 31 -1.75 -1.87 9.82
CA LYS A 31 -0.83 -2.88 10.33
C LYS A 31 -1.58 -3.75 11.34
N GLY A 32 -1.71 -5.04 11.06
CA GLY A 32 -2.25 -6.04 11.97
C GLY A 32 -1.20 -6.57 12.94
N ALA A 33 -1.46 -7.74 13.53
CA ALA A 33 -0.51 -8.41 14.41
C ALA A 33 0.76 -8.85 13.67
N ASP A 34 1.91 -8.79 14.34
CA ASP A 34 3.15 -9.39 13.86
C ASP A 34 3.03 -10.93 13.89
N LEU A 35 3.63 -11.61 12.91
CA LEU A 35 3.61 -13.06 12.77
C LEU A 35 4.92 -13.67 13.27
N PRO A 36 4.90 -14.88 13.84
CA PRO A 36 6.12 -15.62 14.13
C PRO A 36 6.89 -15.97 12.83
N PRO A 37 8.23 -15.97 12.85
CA PRO A 37 9.03 -16.45 11.73
C PRO A 37 8.70 -17.90 11.33
N GLY A 38 8.66 -18.16 10.03
CA GLY A 38 8.28 -19.44 9.42
C GLY A 38 6.77 -19.67 9.30
N THR A 39 5.93 -18.63 9.39
CA THR A 39 4.46 -18.80 9.37
C THR A 39 3.99 -19.29 8.00
N GLY A 40 4.46 -18.69 6.90
CA GLY A 40 4.17 -19.08 5.51
C GLY A 40 2.72 -18.87 5.06
N THR A 41 1.73 -19.27 5.86
CA THR A 41 0.30 -19.00 5.65
C THR A 41 -0.42 -18.78 6.97
N ILE A 42 -1.42 -17.91 6.97
CA ILE A 42 -2.34 -17.71 8.10
C ILE A 42 -3.74 -18.19 7.72
N THR A 43 -4.39 -18.93 8.61
CA THR A 43 -5.80 -19.33 8.43
C THR A 43 -6.69 -18.38 9.22
N ARG A 44 -7.62 -17.73 8.53
CA ARG A 44 -8.61 -16.82 9.10
C ARG A 44 -10.00 -17.44 8.98
N THR A 45 -10.83 -17.19 9.98
CA THR A 45 -12.25 -17.56 9.92
C THR A 45 -13.03 -16.39 9.34
N THR A 46 -13.74 -16.61 8.25
CA THR A 46 -14.67 -15.63 7.69
C THR A 46 -16.07 -15.92 8.21
N VAL A 47 -16.83 -14.85 8.48
CA VAL A 47 -18.26 -14.97 8.74
C VAL A 47 -18.96 -14.69 7.42
N ASP A 48 -19.42 -15.75 6.76
CA ASP A 48 -19.98 -15.65 5.41
C ASP A 48 -21.41 -15.10 5.45
N ARG A 49 -22.15 -15.41 6.53
CA ARG A 49 -23.51 -14.92 6.74
C ARG A 49 -23.91 -14.87 8.21
N LEU A 50 -24.55 -13.77 8.60
CA LEU A 50 -25.24 -13.60 9.87
C LEU A 50 -26.76 -13.69 9.64
N ASP A 51 -27.37 -14.78 10.07
CA ASP A 51 -28.80 -15.01 9.83
C ASP A 51 -29.73 -14.32 10.85
N THR A 52 -29.18 -13.97 12.01
CA THR A 52 -29.97 -13.41 13.11
C THR A 52 -29.91 -11.88 13.14
N LYS A 53 -31.06 -11.24 13.00
CA LYS A 53 -31.23 -9.79 13.24
C LYS A 53 -31.49 -9.51 14.72
N ALA A 54 -31.06 -8.33 15.18
CA ALA A 54 -31.38 -7.86 16.52
C ALA A 54 -32.91 -7.78 16.72
N LYS A 55 -33.44 -8.44 17.74
CA LYS A 55 -34.85 -8.30 18.12
C LYS A 55 -35.06 -6.96 18.86
N ARG A 56 -36.04 -6.18 18.41
CA ARG A 56 -36.51 -4.97 19.10
C ARG A 56 -37.82 -5.31 19.81
N GLY A 57 -37.89 -5.13 21.13
CA GLY A 57 -39.08 -5.44 21.94
C GLY A 57 -38.85 -5.31 23.46
N TYR A 58 -39.92 -5.40 24.25
CA TYR A 58 -39.84 -5.33 25.72
C TYR A 58 -39.25 -6.62 26.32
N ARG A 59 -38.47 -6.50 27.40
CA ARG A 59 -37.75 -7.56 28.18
C ARG A 59 -38.24 -8.99 27.87
N VAL A 60 -37.75 -9.58 26.77
CA VAL A 60 -37.90 -11.01 26.48
C VAL A 60 -36.71 -11.72 27.11
N ARG A 61 -36.94 -12.81 27.86
CA ARG A 61 -35.88 -13.58 28.55
C ARG A 61 -34.95 -14.32 27.58
N THR A 62 -35.37 -14.53 26.34
CA THR A 62 -34.60 -15.24 25.31
C THR A 62 -33.92 -14.25 24.37
N VAL A 63 -32.61 -14.07 24.57
CA VAL A 63 -31.73 -13.36 23.66
C VAL A 63 -31.42 -14.28 22.47
N PRO A 64 -31.73 -13.89 21.23
CA PRO A 64 -31.32 -14.68 20.07
C PRO A 64 -29.80 -14.79 20.08
N ARG A 65 -29.29 -16.03 20.04
CA ARG A 65 -27.86 -16.31 19.89
C ARG A 65 -27.55 -16.48 18.42
N GLU A 66 -26.41 -15.95 18.03
CA GLU A 66 -25.97 -15.92 16.64
C GLU A 66 -25.70 -17.34 16.12
N THR A 67 -26.33 -17.68 15.01
CA THR A 67 -25.92 -18.80 14.16
C THR A 67 -25.24 -18.19 12.95
N ALA A 68 -23.91 -18.35 12.87
CA ALA A 68 -23.10 -17.85 11.78
C ALA A 68 -22.57 -19.02 10.97
N GLU A 69 -22.72 -18.96 9.65
CA GLU A 69 -21.95 -19.81 8.74
C GLU A 69 -20.53 -19.27 8.67
N ARG A 70 -19.56 -20.15 8.96
CA ARG A 70 -18.15 -19.78 9.07
C ARG A 70 -17.35 -20.46 7.97
N GLY A 71 -16.73 -19.66 7.11
CA GLY A 71 -15.75 -20.10 6.13
C GLY A 71 -14.36 -20.10 6.71
N GLN A 72 -13.46 -20.84 6.07
CA GLN A 72 -12.02 -20.71 6.28
C GLN A 72 -11.41 -20.04 5.05
N LYS A 73 -10.59 -19.03 5.30
CA LYS A 73 -9.78 -18.33 4.30
C LYS A 73 -8.32 -18.51 4.69
N THR A 74 -7.49 -18.90 3.73
CA THR A 74 -6.04 -18.92 3.90
C THR A 74 -5.45 -17.67 3.26
N VAL A 75 -4.53 -17.01 3.94
CA VAL A 75 -3.78 -15.87 3.43
C VAL A 75 -2.31 -16.24 3.43
N THR A 76 -1.64 -16.03 2.31
CA THR A 76 -0.24 -16.40 2.08
C THR A 76 0.69 -15.29 2.55
N VAL A 77 1.77 -15.65 3.24
CA VAL A 77 2.90 -14.76 3.52
C VAL A 77 3.75 -14.68 2.26
N VAL A 78 3.92 -13.47 1.74
CA VAL A 78 4.69 -13.22 0.52
C VAL A 78 6.09 -12.76 0.90
N GLU A 79 7.09 -13.42 0.34
CA GLU A 79 8.49 -13.02 0.40
C GLU A 79 8.76 -11.97 -0.68
N HIS A 80 9.31 -10.84 -0.27
CA HIS A 80 9.78 -9.79 -1.16
C HIS A 80 11.29 -9.67 -1.02
N VAL A 81 12.03 -10.25 -1.97
CA VAL A 81 13.50 -10.34 -1.88
C VAL A 81 14.19 -9.76 -3.11
N HIS A 82 15.26 -9.00 -2.89
CA HIS A 82 16.16 -8.54 -3.94
C HIS A 82 17.60 -8.46 -3.43
N GLY A 83 18.56 -8.97 -4.20
CA GLY A 83 19.98 -8.97 -3.82
C GLY A 83 20.81 -7.88 -4.48
N PHE A 84 21.91 -7.51 -3.83
CA PHE A 84 22.98 -6.69 -4.41
C PHE A 84 24.35 -7.20 -3.98
N ASP A 85 25.39 -6.80 -4.70
CA ASP A 85 26.75 -7.26 -4.45
C ASP A 85 27.69 -6.10 -4.11
N MET A 86 28.48 -6.24 -3.05
CA MET A 86 29.61 -5.35 -2.75
C MET A 86 30.91 -5.98 -3.23
N HIS A 87 31.71 -5.23 -3.99
CA HIS A 87 33.04 -5.72 -4.37
C HIS A 87 34.02 -5.66 -3.19
N ARG A 88 34.84 -6.70 -3.00
CA ARG A 88 35.96 -6.72 -2.03
C ARG A 88 36.90 -5.50 -2.07
N LYS A 89 37.01 -4.81 -3.21
CA LYS A 89 37.80 -3.56 -3.31
C LYS A 89 37.19 -2.42 -2.51
N GLU A 90 35.87 -2.38 -2.36
CA GLU A 90 35.18 -1.41 -1.50
C GLU A 90 35.52 -1.64 -0.03
N LEU A 91 35.62 -2.90 0.40
CA LEU A 91 36.08 -3.23 1.75
C LEU A 91 37.52 -2.73 2.00
N GLN A 92 38.42 -2.91 1.03
CA GLN A 92 39.79 -2.39 1.13
C GLN A 92 39.83 -0.85 1.15
N ALA A 93 38.90 -0.19 0.46
CA ALA A 93 38.79 1.26 0.48
C ALA A 93 38.21 1.76 1.81
N TYR A 94 37.22 1.06 2.36
CA TYR A 94 36.64 1.31 3.68
C TYR A 94 37.69 1.24 4.79
N GLU A 95 38.59 0.26 4.75
CA GLU A 95 39.71 0.17 5.71
C GLU A 95 40.62 1.41 5.71
N ARG A 96 40.69 2.14 4.58
CA ARG A 96 41.54 3.33 4.42
C ARG A 96 40.82 4.64 4.68
N GLN A 97 39.53 4.73 4.36
CA GLN A 97 38.77 5.99 4.27
C GLN A 97 37.43 5.96 5.06
N GLY A 98 37.14 4.85 5.74
CA GLY A 98 35.87 4.62 6.43
C GLY A 98 34.66 4.59 5.48
N THR A 99 33.49 4.92 6.03
CA THR A 99 32.20 4.86 5.31
C THR A 99 32.12 5.75 4.07
N SER A 100 32.94 6.80 3.99
CA SER A 100 32.99 7.71 2.84
C SER A 100 33.39 7.04 1.51
N ALA A 101 34.04 5.88 1.57
CA ALA A 101 34.45 5.10 0.40
C ALA A 101 33.39 4.09 -0.09
N LEU A 102 32.31 3.86 0.69
CA LEU A 102 31.29 2.88 0.34
C LEU A 102 30.24 3.49 -0.60
N ASN A 103 29.87 2.76 -1.65
CA ASN A 103 28.79 3.17 -2.55
C ASN A 103 27.48 2.47 -2.21
N GLY A 104 26.52 3.20 -1.66
CA GLY A 104 25.22 2.66 -1.25
C GLY A 104 24.15 2.61 -2.34
N ALA A 105 24.47 2.91 -3.60
CA ALA A 105 23.48 3.04 -4.67
C ALA A 105 22.72 1.73 -4.94
N ASP A 106 23.42 0.60 -5.01
CA ASP A 106 22.81 -0.70 -5.28
C ASP A 106 21.96 -1.20 -4.10
N ALA A 107 22.41 -0.92 -2.87
CA ALA A 107 21.65 -1.17 -1.65
C ALA A 107 20.34 -0.36 -1.62
N ALA A 108 20.41 0.95 -1.90
CA ALA A 108 19.22 1.80 -1.99
C ALA A 108 18.27 1.37 -3.12
N ASN A 109 18.81 0.95 -4.27
CA ASN A 109 18.01 0.46 -5.37
C ASN A 109 17.33 -0.88 -5.03
N SER A 110 17.98 -1.76 -4.28
CA SER A 110 17.39 -3.02 -3.80
C SER A 110 16.24 -2.74 -2.83
N GLY A 111 16.43 -1.83 -1.86
CA GLY A 111 15.36 -1.37 -0.97
C GLY A 111 14.16 -0.80 -1.73
N ARG A 112 14.40 0.00 -2.78
CA ARG A 112 13.34 0.50 -3.68
C ARG A 112 12.60 -0.64 -4.38
N ILE A 113 13.30 -1.63 -4.94
CA ILE A 113 12.66 -2.75 -5.65
C ILE A 113 11.77 -3.56 -4.71
N VAL A 114 12.23 -3.82 -3.48
CA VAL A 114 11.43 -4.52 -2.46
C VAL A 114 10.21 -3.70 -2.06
N ALA A 115 10.35 -2.38 -1.85
CA ALA A 115 9.22 -1.49 -1.59
C ALA A 115 8.20 -1.48 -2.74
N GLU A 116 8.66 -1.42 -3.98
CA GLU A 116 7.78 -1.45 -5.16
C GLU A 116 7.04 -2.78 -5.30
N SER A 117 7.68 -3.89 -4.96
CA SER A 117 7.05 -5.21 -4.92
C SER A 117 5.98 -5.29 -3.85
N LEU A 118 6.24 -4.76 -2.65
CA LEU A 118 5.27 -4.72 -1.56
C LEU A 118 4.07 -3.82 -1.89
N ASP A 119 4.30 -2.63 -2.45
CA ASP A 119 3.24 -1.75 -2.89
C ASP A 119 2.36 -2.40 -3.98
N ASP A 120 2.98 -3.13 -4.92
CA ASP A 120 2.27 -3.82 -5.99
C ASP A 120 1.39 -4.95 -5.45
N ILE A 121 1.89 -5.75 -4.50
CA ILE A 121 1.06 -6.78 -3.84
C ILE A 121 -0.10 -6.16 -3.06
N ILE A 122 0.12 -5.09 -2.30
CA ILE A 122 -0.96 -4.46 -1.52
C ILE A 122 -2.03 -3.87 -2.45
N LEU A 123 -1.63 -3.19 -3.52
CA LEU A 123 -2.55 -2.50 -4.43
C LEU A 123 -3.18 -3.44 -5.46
N ASN A 124 -2.40 -4.29 -6.10
CA ASN A 124 -2.82 -5.08 -7.25
C ASN A 124 -2.97 -6.58 -6.96
N GLY A 125 -2.44 -7.06 -5.83
CA GLY A 125 -2.49 -8.47 -5.46
C GLY A 125 -1.55 -9.34 -6.30
N ASP A 126 -1.64 -10.65 -6.10
CA ASP A 126 -1.02 -11.66 -6.95
C ASP A 126 -1.95 -12.86 -7.09
N ALA A 127 -2.54 -12.99 -8.30
CA ALA A 127 -3.44 -14.09 -8.62
C ALA A 127 -2.77 -15.46 -8.52
N ASN A 128 -1.46 -15.57 -8.74
CA ASN A 128 -0.74 -16.84 -8.66
C ASN A 128 -0.63 -17.34 -7.22
N GLN A 129 -0.55 -16.40 -6.27
CA GLN A 129 -0.48 -16.69 -4.83
C GLN A 129 -1.83 -16.55 -4.12
N GLY A 130 -2.90 -16.24 -4.87
CA GLY A 130 -4.25 -16.04 -4.34
C GLY A 130 -4.40 -14.78 -3.48
N VAL A 131 -3.51 -13.80 -3.64
CA VAL A 131 -3.52 -12.54 -2.88
C VAL A 131 -4.33 -11.51 -3.65
N LYS A 132 -5.27 -10.86 -2.95
CA LYS A 132 -6.08 -9.77 -3.52
C LYS A 132 -5.46 -8.41 -3.23
N GLY A 133 -5.62 -7.47 -4.16
CA GLY A 133 -5.16 -6.10 -4.02
C GLY A 133 -6.28 -5.10 -3.75
N ILE A 134 -6.02 -4.08 -2.92
CA ILE A 134 -7.03 -3.07 -2.54
C ILE A 134 -7.52 -2.22 -3.73
N PHE A 135 -6.69 -2.09 -4.77
CA PHE A 135 -7.05 -1.41 -6.01
C PHE A 135 -7.63 -2.38 -7.03
N ALA A 136 -6.92 -3.45 -7.39
CA ALA A 136 -7.34 -4.35 -8.47
C ALA A 136 -8.64 -5.11 -8.17
N ASP A 137 -8.84 -5.53 -6.91
CA ASP A 137 -10.01 -6.29 -6.46
C ASP A 137 -11.05 -5.41 -5.76
N ALA A 138 -10.95 -4.08 -5.88
CA ALA A 138 -11.89 -3.15 -5.27
C ALA A 138 -13.36 -3.56 -5.54
N GLY A 139 -14.12 -3.78 -4.47
CA GLY A 139 -15.45 -4.37 -4.53
C GLY A 139 -16.56 -3.35 -4.69
N LYS A 140 -16.29 -2.05 -4.43
CA LYS A 140 -17.25 -0.98 -4.68
C LYS A 140 -17.25 -0.67 -6.17
N THR A 141 -18.44 -0.43 -6.73
CA THR A 141 -18.58 -0.02 -8.13
C THR A 141 -17.67 1.17 -8.42
N ALA A 142 -16.77 1.02 -9.39
CA ALA A 142 -15.84 2.07 -9.74
C ALA A 142 -16.57 3.36 -10.16
N TYR A 143 -16.09 4.49 -9.68
CA TYR A 143 -16.53 5.79 -10.15
C TYR A 143 -15.70 6.18 -11.38
N ALA A 144 -16.37 6.38 -12.51
CA ALA A 144 -15.73 6.87 -13.73
C ALA A 144 -16.06 8.35 -13.91
N VAL A 145 -15.03 9.20 -14.03
CA VAL A 145 -15.23 10.61 -14.38
C VAL A 145 -15.92 10.66 -15.75
N PRO A 146 -17.07 11.37 -15.88
CA PRO A 146 -17.78 11.39 -17.15
C PRO A 146 -16.97 12.09 -18.24
N ALA A 147 -17.16 11.66 -19.48
CA ALA A 147 -16.46 12.21 -20.63
C ALA A 147 -16.67 13.72 -20.73
N GLY A 148 -15.58 14.47 -20.89
CA GLY A 148 -15.61 15.93 -20.92
C GLY A 148 -15.41 16.60 -19.56
N TYR A 149 -15.28 15.86 -18.47
CA TYR A 149 -14.94 16.38 -17.13
C TYR A 149 -13.57 15.93 -16.60
N GLU A 150 -12.72 15.35 -17.45
CA GLU A 150 -11.39 14.89 -17.07
C GLU A 150 -10.46 16.06 -16.67
N TRP A 151 -9.62 15.86 -15.65
CA TRP A 151 -8.89 16.93 -14.95
C TRP A 151 -7.82 17.65 -15.80
N ASN A 152 -7.50 17.12 -16.98
CA ASN A 152 -6.53 17.70 -17.89
C ASN A 152 -7.13 18.62 -18.96
N LYS A 153 -8.45 18.73 -19.06
CA LYS A 153 -9.13 19.58 -20.06
C LYS A 153 -9.36 20.99 -19.50
N ALA A 154 -9.31 22.01 -20.37
CA ALA A 154 -9.29 23.42 -19.97
C ALA A 154 -10.67 23.99 -19.58
N THR A 155 -11.75 23.33 -19.98
CA THR A 155 -13.14 23.77 -19.78
C THR A 155 -13.89 22.95 -18.73
N THR A 156 -13.18 22.20 -17.89
CA THR A 156 -13.80 21.19 -17.05
C THR A 156 -14.22 21.69 -15.69
N ARG A 157 -15.21 20.96 -15.17
CA ARG A 157 -15.59 20.89 -13.78
C ARG A 157 -14.36 20.75 -12.87
N ASN A 158 -14.42 21.33 -11.67
CA ASN A 158 -13.32 21.31 -10.72
C ASN A 158 -13.00 19.83 -10.35
N PRO A 159 -11.72 19.39 -10.35
CA PRO A 159 -11.34 18.08 -9.82
C PRO A 159 -11.95 17.75 -8.45
N ALA A 160 -12.09 18.76 -7.57
CA ALA A 160 -12.75 18.62 -6.28
C ALA A 160 -14.21 18.17 -6.41
N ASP A 161 -14.97 18.69 -7.39
CA ASP A 161 -16.36 18.26 -7.61
C ASP A 161 -16.44 16.80 -8.06
N ASN A 162 -15.47 16.31 -8.83
CA ASN A 162 -15.42 14.89 -9.19
C ASN A 162 -15.11 14.01 -7.97
N VAL A 163 -14.30 14.50 -7.04
CA VAL A 163 -14.05 13.80 -5.78
C VAL A 163 -15.31 13.81 -4.93
N ILE A 164 -16.05 14.91 -4.84
CA ILE A 164 -17.34 14.98 -4.13
C ILE A 164 -18.31 13.93 -4.65
N ASP A 165 -18.54 13.86 -5.97
CA ASP A 165 -19.43 12.86 -6.56
C ASP A 165 -18.98 11.42 -6.26
N ALA A 166 -17.67 11.17 -6.28
CA ALA A 166 -17.11 9.87 -5.96
C ALA A 166 -17.29 9.51 -4.47
N LEU A 167 -17.14 10.49 -3.57
CA LEU A 167 -17.40 10.33 -2.14
C LEU A 167 -18.88 10.06 -1.87
N GLU A 168 -19.78 10.80 -2.51
CA GLU A 168 -21.22 10.55 -2.42
C GLU A 168 -21.57 9.13 -2.87
N ALA A 169 -20.99 8.66 -3.99
CA ALA A 169 -21.17 7.29 -4.46
C ALA A 169 -20.55 6.24 -3.51
N PHE A 170 -19.41 6.57 -2.88
CA PHE A 170 -18.73 5.68 -1.94
C PHE A 170 -19.53 5.52 -0.65
N GLU A 171 -20.09 6.60 -0.13
CA GLU A 171 -20.77 6.64 1.17
C GLU A 171 -22.29 6.40 1.08
N ALA A 172 -22.82 6.16 -0.13
CA ALA A 172 -24.25 6.03 -0.40
C ALA A 172 -25.00 4.95 0.42
N ASP A 173 -24.31 3.86 0.79
CA ASP A 173 -24.88 2.80 1.63
C ASP A 173 -24.71 3.05 3.14
N GLY A 174 -23.94 4.07 3.52
CA GLY A 174 -23.61 4.41 4.90
C GLY A 174 -22.78 3.36 5.64
N LEU A 175 -22.16 2.41 4.94
CA LEU A 175 -21.38 1.33 5.56
C LEU A 175 -19.92 1.73 5.81
N TYR A 176 -19.36 2.58 4.94
CA TYR A 176 -17.96 2.99 4.96
C TYR A 176 -17.83 4.50 4.81
N THR A 177 -16.73 5.06 5.28
CA THR A 177 -16.42 6.49 5.17
C THR A 177 -15.06 6.66 4.51
N ALA A 178 -14.96 7.56 3.55
CA ALA A 178 -13.69 7.78 2.87
C ALA A 178 -12.65 8.38 3.83
N ARG A 179 -11.54 7.68 4.02
CA ARG A 179 -10.43 8.12 4.90
C ARG A 179 -9.15 8.38 4.15
N LYS A 180 -8.96 7.77 2.99
CA LYS A 180 -7.74 7.87 2.19
C LYS A 180 -8.10 8.01 0.72
N LEU A 181 -7.36 8.88 0.04
CA LEU A 181 -7.40 9.07 -1.41
C LEU A 181 -6.01 8.78 -1.96
N THR A 182 -5.90 7.88 -2.92
CA THR A 182 -4.65 7.62 -3.63
C THR A 182 -4.80 8.05 -5.08
N LEU A 183 -3.84 8.79 -5.62
CA LEU A 183 -3.87 9.31 -6.98
C LEU A 183 -2.65 8.85 -7.76
N SER A 184 -2.85 8.64 -9.06
CA SER A 184 -1.73 8.45 -9.98
C SER A 184 -0.84 9.70 -9.99
N PRO A 185 0.45 9.61 -10.39
CA PRO A 185 1.35 10.76 -10.35
C PRO A 185 0.93 11.88 -11.31
N SER A 186 0.17 11.55 -12.36
CA SER A 186 -0.38 12.54 -13.28
C SER A 186 -1.61 13.22 -12.67
N ALA A 187 -2.53 12.48 -12.04
CA ALA A 187 -3.73 13.04 -11.44
C ALA A 187 -3.37 13.90 -10.23
N TYR A 188 -2.44 13.42 -9.40
CA TYR A 188 -1.90 14.15 -8.27
C TYR A 188 -1.30 15.50 -8.69
N ARG A 189 -0.49 15.54 -9.77
CA ARG A 189 0.07 16.80 -10.28
C ARG A 189 -1.00 17.76 -10.80
N LEU A 190 -2.07 17.25 -11.41
CA LEU A 190 -3.18 18.08 -11.88
C LEU A 190 -3.96 18.69 -10.73
N ALA A 191 -4.10 17.99 -9.60
CA ALA A 191 -4.73 18.54 -8.39
C ALA A 191 -3.96 19.76 -7.82
N PHE A 192 -2.66 19.90 -8.11
CA PHE A 192 -1.89 21.09 -7.72
C PHE A 192 -2.07 22.28 -8.66
N LYS A 193 -2.83 22.15 -9.76
CA LYS A 193 -3.18 23.29 -10.60
C LYS A 193 -4.05 24.27 -9.80
N LYS A 194 -3.89 25.55 -10.13
CA LYS A 194 -4.70 26.60 -9.55
C LYS A 194 -6.06 26.67 -10.24
N ASP A 195 -7.08 26.97 -9.45
CA ASP A 195 -8.39 27.38 -9.91
C ASP A 195 -8.37 28.85 -10.38
N HIS A 196 -9.55 29.35 -10.79
CA HIS A 196 -9.71 30.75 -11.21
C HIS A 196 -9.56 31.75 -10.04
N SER A 197 -9.72 31.28 -8.79
CA SER A 197 -9.53 32.05 -7.56
C SER A 197 -8.05 32.16 -7.13
N GLY A 198 -7.18 31.33 -7.70
CA GLY A 198 -5.77 31.18 -7.32
C GLY A 198 -5.49 30.13 -6.24
N GLY A 199 -6.52 29.46 -5.68
CA GLY A 199 -6.41 28.30 -4.79
C GLY A 199 -6.05 27.03 -5.58
N ARG A 200 -5.54 25.99 -4.92
CA ARG A 200 -5.21 24.71 -5.60
C ARG A 200 -6.30 23.70 -5.32
N PHE A 201 -6.69 22.93 -6.34
CA PHE A 201 -7.73 21.90 -6.19
C PHE A 201 -7.40 20.87 -5.10
N ILE A 202 -6.12 20.57 -4.89
CA ILE A 202 -5.66 19.66 -3.84
C ILE A 202 -6.03 20.16 -2.44
N ASP A 203 -6.06 21.47 -2.21
CA ASP A 203 -6.41 22.05 -0.92
C ASP A 203 -7.92 21.85 -0.65
N ASP A 204 -8.76 22.01 -1.68
CA ASP A 204 -10.20 21.72 -1.62
C ASP A 204 -10.46 20.22 -1.41
N ILE A 205 -9.78 19.36 -2.17
CA ILE A 205 -9.88 17.90 -2.04
C ILE A 205 -9.46 17.44 -0.64
N ALA A 206 -8.38 18.01 -0.09
CA ALA A 206 -7.91 17.70 1.24
C ALA A 206 -8.95 18.06 2.31
N ALA A 207 -9.67 19.17 2.15
CA ALA A 207 -10.72 19.57 3.08
C ALA A 207 -11.91 18.59 3.16
N LEU A 208 -12.08 17.74 2.14
CA LEU A 208 -13.13 16.70 2.11
C LEU A 208 -12.75 15.45 2.91
N LEU A 209 -11.48 15.27 3.27
CA LEU A 209 -10.98 14.07 3.94
C LEU A 209 -10.64 14.35 5.42
N PRO A 210 -10.94 13.42 6.35
CA PRO A 210 -10.74 13.65 7.78
C PRO A 210 -9.30 14.02 8.19
N GLY A 211 -8.29 13.48 7.51
CA GLY A 211 -6.88 13.75 7.79
C GLY A 211 -6.24 14.79 6.88
N GLY A 212 -7.02 15.53 6.09
CA GLY A 212 -6.52 16.57 5.20
C GLY A 212 -5.51 16.03 4.17
N MET A 213 -4.44 16.80 3.94
CA MET A 213 -3.39 16.45 2.99
C MET A 213 -2.71 15.10 3.29
N ASN A 214 -2.61 14.72 4.57
CA ASN A 214 -2.00 13.44 4.99
C ASN A 214 -2.86 12.22 4.62
N SER A 215 -4.09 12.46 4.15
CA SER A 215 -4.97 11.40 3.64
C SER A 215 -4.83 11.21 2.14
N ILE A 216 -4.01 12.02 1.45
CA ILE A 216 -3.82 11.95 0.01
C ILE A 216 -2.44 11.39 -0.32
N ALA A 217 -2.43 10.19 -0.90
CA ALA A 217 -1.22 9.50 -1.33
C ALA A 217 -1.02 9.63 -2.85
N LYS A 218 0.25 9.54 -3.29
CA LYS A 218 0.64 9.53 -4.70
C LYS A 218 1.43 8.27 -4.98
N THR A 219 0.91 7.36 -5.82
CA THR A 219 1.61 6.12 -6.21
C THR A 219 1.61 5.94 -7.71
N ASN A 220 2.67 5.32 -8.25
CA ASN A 220 2.76 4.92 -9.65
C ASN A 220 2.30 3.47 -9.91
N ARG A 221 1.85 2.76 -8.86
CA ARG A 221 1.40 1.36 -8.93
C ARG A 221 -0.06 1.21 -9.33
N ILE A 222 -0.79 2.31 -9.47
CA ILE A 222 -2.14 2.33 -10.05
C ILE A 222 -2.09 2.91 -11.47
N GLY A 223 -3.13 2.63 -12.26
CA GLY A 223 -3.24 3.11 -13.64
C GLY A 223 -3.03 4.63 -13.76
N ARG A 224 -2.38 5.07 -14.85
CA ARG A 224 -1.95 6.47 -15.05
C ARG A 224 -3.08 7.51 -14.95
N ALA A 225 -4.31 7.13 -15.24
CA ALA A 225 -5.49 8.00 -15.18
C ALA A 225 -6.43 7.64 -14.01
N ASN A 226 -5.94 6.90 -13.01
CA ASN A 226 -6.77 6.32 -11.97
C ASN A 226 -6.45 6.89 -10.57
N GLY A 227 -7.36 6.61 -9.66
CA GLY A 227 -7.23 6.84 -8.23
C GLY A 227 -7.94 5.76 -7.42
N LEU A 228 -7.82 5.81 -6.11
CA LEU A 228 -8.47 4.92 -5.16
C LEU A 228 -9.04 5.73 -4.01
N ILE A 229 -10.33 5.60 -3.74
CA ILE A 229 -10.94 6.00 -2.47
C ILE A 229 -11.01 4.76 -1.58
N SER A 230 -10.65 4.93 -0.31
CA SER A 230 -10.65 3.84 0.65
C SER A 230 -11.03 4.31 2.04
N ASP A 231 -11.74 3.46 2.76
CA ASP A 231 -11.82 3.51 4.21
C ASP A 231 -10.61 2.76 4.81
N PHE A 232 -10.33 2.96 6.10
CA PHE A 232 -9.12 2.48 6.75
C PHE A 232 -9.41 1.90 8.14
N GLY A 233 -8.91 0.68 8.37
CA GLY A 233 -8.91 0.01 9.68
C GLY A 233 -8.66 -1.49 9.55
N GLU A 234 -8.22 -2.11 10.65
CA GLU A 234 -7.91 -3.56 10.70
C GLU A 234 -9.12 -4.43 10.32
N GLN A 235 -10.34 -3.98 10.65
CA GLN A 235 -11.58 -4.67 10.29
C GLN A 235 -11.92 -4.63 8.78
N ILE A 236 -11.23 -3.77 8.02
CA ILE A 236 -11.43 -3.58 6.58
C ILE A 236 -10.39 -4.36 5.80
N ALA A 237 -9.12 -4.09 6.10
CA ALA A 237 -7.98 -4.78 5.54
C ALA A 237 -6.79 -4.59 6.48
N GLU A 238 -5.98 -5.63 6.62
CA GLU A 238 -4.77 -5.62 7.44
C GLU A 238 -3.58 -6.18 6.67
N ARG A 239 -2.39 -5.68 6.99
CA ARG A 239 -1.12 -6.32 6.65
C ARG A 239 -0.51 -6.90 7.92
N ASN A 240 -0.16 -8.17 7.90
CA ASN A 240 0.57 -8.81 8.99
C ASN A 240 2.03 -8.97 8.55
N VAL A 241 2.95 -8.65 9.46
CA VAL A 241 4.39 -8.63 9.17
C VAL A 241 5.03 -9.80 9.91
N GLU A 242 5.62 -10.73 9.17
CA GLU A 242 6.43 -11.82 9.73
C GLU A 242 7.85 -11.33 10.01
N GLU A 243 8.44 -10.65 9.03
CA GLU A 243 9.74 -10.01 9.16
C GLU A 243 9.72 -8.68 8.42
N ASP A 244 10.05 -7.62 9.16
CA ASP A 244 10.21 -6.27 8.61
C ASP A 244 11.41 -6.23 7.67
N ILE A 245 11.59 -5.13 6.94
CA ILE A 245 12.69 -5.00 5.99
C ILE A 245 14.06 -5.25 6.66
N ASN A 246 14.81 -6.20 6.13
CA ASN A 246 16.09 -6.64 6.68
C ASN A 246 17.15 -6.80 5.58
N THR A 247 18.42 -6.61 5.92
CA THR A 247 19.54 -6.89 5.02
C THR A 247 20.37 -8.04 5.59
N LEU A 248 20.52 -9.10 4.80
CA LEU A 248 21.31 -10.27 5.16
C LEU A 248 22.59 -10.32 4.35
N ASP A 249 23.74 -10.45 5.01
CA ASP A 249 25.03 -10.67 4.36
C ASP A 249 25.35 -12.16 4.21
N PHE A 250 25.95 -12.51 3.08
CA PHE A 250 26.36 -13.88 2.80
C PHE A 250 27.88 -14.00 2.64
N PRO A 251 28.45 -15.19 2.87
CA PRO A 251 29.86 -15.44 2.62
C PRO A 251 30.23 -15.11 1.17
N ILE A 252 31.47 -14.64 0.96
CA ILE A 252 32.03 -14.34 -0.36
C ILE A 252 31.72 -15.46 -1.36
N THR A 253 31.12 -15.08 -2.48
CA THR A 253 30.89 -15.96 -3.63
C THR A 253 32.10 -15.93 -4.57
N ARG A 254 32.08 -16.76 -5.62
CA ARG A 254 33.11 -16.68 -6.67
C ARG A 254 33.12 -15.25 -7.24
N ASP A 255 34.30 -14.73 -7.54
CA ASP A 255 34.56 -13.39 -8.10
C ASP A 255 34.75 -12.23 -7.10
N SER A 256 35.09 -12.49 -5.84
CA SER A 256 35.44 -11.44 -4.86
C SER A 256 34.33 -10.43 -4.57
N MET A 257 33.08 -10.89 -4.67
CA MET A 257 31.89 -10.14 -4.31
C MET A 257 31.35 -10.65 -2.97
N TYR A 258 30.79 -9.75 -2.18
CA TYR A 258 30.02 -10.03 -0.98
C TYR A 258 28.55 -9.82 -1.34
N PRO A 259 27.76 -10.89 -1.49
CA PRO A 259 26.33 -10.77 -1.75
C PRO A 259 25.58 -10.38 -0.49
N PHE A 260 24.58 -9.53 -0.69
CA PHE A 260 23.57 -9.15 0.29
C PHE A 260 22.19 -9.46 -0.28
N ASN A 261 21.27 -9.93 0.56
CA ASN A 261 19.85 -9.94 0.25
C ASN A 261 19.14 -8.87 1.08
N VAL A 262 18.18 -8.20 0.46
CA VAL A 262 17.20 -7.36 1.12
C VAL A 262 15.88 -8.11 1.07
N GLU A 263 15.27 -8.36 2.22
CA GLU A 263 14.02 -9.13 2.30
C GLU A 263 13.02 -8.60 3.33
N THR A 264 11.74 -8.85 3.07
CA THR A 264 10.63 -8.70 4.03
C THR A 264 9.56 -9.75 3.72
N TYR A 265 8.86 -10.19 4.76
CA TYR A 265 7.84 -11.23 4.67
C TYR A 265 6.53 -10.68 5.23
N GLN A 266 5.54 -10.47 4.37
CA GLN A 266 4.28 -9.82 4.76
C GLN A 266 3.08 -10.50 4.10
N THR A 267 1.93 -10.45 4.76
CA THR A 267 0.64 -10.88 4.20
C THR A 267 -0.24 -9.66 3.96
N THR A 268 -1.07 -9.70 2.93
CA THR A 268 -2.17 -8.74 2.75
C THR A 268 -3.51 -9.47 2.88
N ASP A 269 -4.31 -9.10 3.87
CA ASP A 269 -5.65 -9.66 4.09
C ASP A 269 -6.72 -8.58 3.96
N ILE A 270 -7.56 -8.71 2.93
CA ILE A 270 -8.71 -7.82 2.72
C ILE A 270 -9.99 -8.52 3.18
N HIS A 271 -10.63 -7.93 4.19
CA HIS A 271 -11.88 -8.40 4.79
C HIS A 271 -13.11 -7.84 4.08
N LYS A 272 -13.02 -6.59 3.60
CA LYS A 272 -14.14 -5.82 3.02
C LYS A 272 -13.71 -5.14 1.72
N LEU A 273 -13.92 -5.80 0.59
CA LEU A 273 -13.56 -5.24 -0.72
C LEU A 273 -14.40 -4.01 -1.06
N GLU A 274 -15.63 -3.95 -0.57
CA GLU A 274 -16.57 -2.84 -0.75
C GLU A 274 -16.15 -1.53 -0.03
N ALA A 275 -15.11 -1.59 0.82
CA ALA A 275 -14.48 -0.43 1.44
C ALA A 275 -13.44 0.26 0.53
N PHE A 276 -13.31 -0.20 -0.72
CA PHE A 276 -12.38 0.32 -1.72
C PHE A 276 -13.12 0.62 -3.02
N MET A 277 -12.92 1.81 -3.57
CA MET A 277 -13.51 2.25 -4.84
C MET A 277 -12.44 2.81 -5.77
N GLN A 278 -12.34 2.22 -6.96
CA GLN A 278 -11.52 2.79 -8.03
C GLN A 278 -12.13 4.09 -8.55
N LEU A 279 -11.26 5.07 -8.79
CA LEU A 279 -11.55 6.25 -9.59
C LEU A 279 -10.94 6.05 -10.97
N ASN A 280 -11.76 6.07 -12.01
CA ASN A 280 -11.33 5.83 -13.39
C ASN A 280 -11.50 7.09 -14.23
N ASN A 281 -10.69 7.19 -15.29
CA ASN A 281 -10.74 8.27 -16.28
C ASN A 281 -10.52 9.68 -15.69
N LEU A 282 -9.75 9.81 -14.61
CA LEU A 282 -9.39 11.13 -14.06
C LEU A 282 -8.69 12.02 -15.10
N ILE A 283 -8.04 11.40 -16.08
CA ILE A 283 -7.29 12.05 -17.15
C ILE A 283 -7.72 11.43 -18.47
N SER A 284 -8.02 12.28 -19.46
CA SER A 284 -8.25 11.80 -20.82
C SER A 284 -6.93 11.27 -21.42
N SER A 285 -6.99 10.11 -22.08
CA SER A 285 -5.86 9.63 -22.89
C SER A 285 -5.54 10.66 -23.98
N PRO A 286 -4.24 10.96 -24.22
CA PRO A 286 -3.83 11.85 -25.30
C PRO A 286 -4.22 11.32 -26.68
#